data_AF-A0A2V7G3X9-F1
#
_entry.id   AF-A0A2V7G3X9-F1
#
_cell.length_a   1.000
_cell.length_b   1.000
_cell.length_c   1.000
_cell.angle_alpha   90.00
_cell.angle_beta   90.00
_cell.angle_gamma   90.00
#
_symmetry.space_group_name_H-M   'P 1'
#
loop_
_entity.id
_entity.type
_entity.pdbx_description
1 polymer ?
#
loop_
_entity_poly.entity_id
_entity_poly.type
_entity_poly.pdbx_seq_one_letter_code
_entity_poly.pdbx_strand_id
1 'polypeptide(L)'
;MLLVPSGMNEDWWVETDSAILQCLRERGAMSPTDLAHRLGISPGESTAFVCLLAAQGKVSVRLVALSEETPGPPVPAPPRNRSRRERSKQSALIPTSGPVGNR
;
A
#
# COMPACT_ATOMS: atom_id res chain seq x y z
N MET A 1 -24.56 -4.17 2.30
CA MET A 1 -25.62 -3.24 1.87
C MET A 1 -25.80 -2.19 2.94
N LEU A 2 -25.42 -0.95 2.68
CA LEU A 2 -25.76 0.17 3.54
C LEU A 2 -27.11 0.71 3.05
N LEU A 3 -28.11 0.67 3.93
CA LEU A 3 -29.44 1.21 3.66
C LEU A 3 -29.35 2.74 3.78
N VAL A 4 -29.18 3.43 2.64
CA VAL A 4 -29.16 4.89 2.60
C VAL A 4 -30.57 5.39 2.32
N PRO A 5 -31.15 6.29 3.13
CA PRO A 5 -32.53 6.73 2.97
C PRO A 5 -32.74 7.44 1.61
N SER A 6 -33.75 6.97 0.87
CA SER A 6 -33.88 7.04 -0.59
C SER A 6 -34.22 8.40 -1.20
N GLY A 7 -34.21 9.49 -0.43
CA GLY A 7 -34.58 10.84 -0.91
C GLY A 7 -33.43 11.84 -0.90
N MET A 8 -32.70 11.94 0.21
CA MET A 8 -31.57 12.86 0.35
C MET A 8 -30.29 12.37 -0.33
N ASN A 9 -30.15 11.06 -0.54
CA ASN A 9 -28.92 10.50 -1.10
C ASN A 9 -28.87 10.60 -2.62
N GLU A 10 -29.97 10.33 -3.33
CA GLU A 10 -29.95 10.35 -4.81
C GLU A 10 -29.68 11.76 -5.34
N ASP A 11 -30.33 12.78 -4.77
CA ASP A 11 -30.13 14.18 -5.18
C ASP A 11 -28.69 14.65 -4.88
N TRP A 12 -28.18 14.32 -3.70
CA TRP A 12 -26.80 14.62 -3.31
C TRP A 12 -25.76 13.88 -4.17
N TRP A 13 -26.04 12.64 -4.55
CA TRP A 13 -25.21 11.85 -5.48
C TRP A 13 -25.18 12.47 -6.87
N VAL A 14 -26.33 12.88 -7.39
CA VAL A 14 -26.43 13.55 -8.71
C VAL A 14 -25.73 14.90 -8.70
N GLU A 15 -25.87 15.67 -7.63
CA GLU A 15 -25.21 16.96 -7.47
C GLU A 15 -23.68 16.80 -7.39
N THR A 16 -23.20 15.82 -6.62
CA THR A 16 -21.77 15.53 -6.49
C THR A 16 -21.16 15.05 -7.81
N ASP A 17 -21.82 14.12 -8.52
CA ASP A 17 -21.42 13.68 -9.86
C ASP A 17 -21.31 14.88 -10.82
N SER A 18 -22.33 15.74 -10.81
CA SER A 18 -22.39 16.92 -11.68
C SER A 18 -21.27 17.90 -11.36
N ALA A 19 -20.99 18.15 -10.09
CA ALA A 19 -19.91 19.03 -9.65
C ALA A 19 -18.52 18.51 -10.08
N ILE A 20 -18.28 17.19 -9.97
CA ILE A 20 -17.05 16.56 -10.44
C ILE A 20 -16.88 16.74 -11.95
N LEU A 21 -17.92 16.40 -12.73
CA LEU A 21 -17.88 16.50 -14.19
C LEU A 21 -17.71 17.95 -14.66
N GLN A 22 -18.37 18.90 -13.99
CA GLN A 22 -18.21 20.32 -14.28
C GLN A 22 -16.78 20.79 -13.99
N CYS A 23 -16.22 20.44 -12.83
CA CYS A 23 -14.85 20.80 -12.46
C CYS A 23 -13.84 20.29 -13.51
N LEU A 24 -13.99 19.03 -13.95
CA LEU A 24 -13.13 18.44 -14.98
C LEU A 24 -13.31 19.09 -16.37
N ARG A 25 -14.54 19.50 -16.74
CA ARG A 25 -14.79 20.22 -18.00
C ARG A 25 -14.17 21.61 -18.01
N GLU A 26 -14.28 22.34 -16.91
CA GLU A 26 -13.79 23.73 -16.82
C GLU A 26 -12.26 23.80 -16.69
N ARG A 27 -11.63 22.81 -16.05
CA ARG A 27 -10.23 22.89 -15.62
C ARG A 27 -9.32 21.81 -16.20
N GLY A 28 -9.90 20.79 -16.84
CA GLY A 28 -9.18 19.67 -17.40
C GLY A 28 -8.84 18.58 -16.37
N ALA A 29 -7.97 17.65 -16.78
CA ALA A 29 -7.54 16.53 -15.95
C ALA A 29 -6.71 17.00 -14.75
N MET A 30 -6.95 16.42 -13.57
CA MET A 30 -6.25 16.74 -12.32
C MET A 30 -6.19 15.53 -11.38
N SER A 31 -5.43 15.65 -10.29
CA SER A 31 -5.35 14.59 -9.28
C SER A 31 -6.65 14.51 -8.45
N PRO A 32 -6.98 13.34 -7.86
CA PRO A 32 -8.09 13.22 -6.93
C PRO A 32 -7.97 14.16 -5.73
N THR A 33 -6.76 14.46 -5.28
CA THR A 33 -6.49 15.40 -4.18
C THR A 33 -6.86 16.84 -4.58
N ASP A 34 -6.45 17.29 -5.76
CA ASP A 34 -6.81 18.62 -6.27
C ASP A 34 -8.32 18.75 -6.47
N LEU A 35 -8.95 17.68 -6.97
CA LEU A 35 -10.40 17.62 -7.12
C LEU A 35 -11.10 17.71 -5.75
N ALA A 36 -10.61 17.00 -4.75
CA ALA A 36 -11.14 17.03 -3.38
C ALA A 36 -11.08 18.44 -2.78
N HIS A 37 -9.93 19.12 -2.90
CA HIS A 37 -9.77 20.49 -2.43
C HIS A 37 -10.73 21.48 -3.09
N ARG A 38 -11.00 21.30 -4.39
CA ARG A 38 -11.90 22.19 -5.13
C ARG A 38 -13.37 21.98 -4.78
N LEU A 39 -13.75 20.73 -4.48
CA LEU A 39 -15.13 20.37 -4.17
C LEU A 39 -15.44 20.39 -2.66
N GLY A 40 -14.44 20.59 -1.81
CA GLY A 40 -14.63 20.60 -0.36
C GLY A 40 -14.94 19.22 0.23
N ILE A 41 -14.54 18.14 -0.45
CA ILE A 41 -14.71 16.75 -0.02
C ILE A 41 -13.37 16.16 0.41
N SER A 42 -13.38 14.98 1.05
CA SER A 42 -12.14 14.30 1.41
C SER A 42 -11.43 13.69 0.17
N PRO A 43 -10.10 13.52 0.20
CA PRO A 43 -9.37 12.83 -0.86
C PRO A 43 -9.85 11.39 -1.12
N GLY A 44 -10.29 10.69 -0.07
CA GLY A 44 -10.82 9.34 -0.17
C GLY A 44 -12.15 9.30 -0.92
N GLU A 45 -13.06 10.22 -0.60
CA GLU A 45 -14.34 10.37 -1.31
C GLU A 45 -14.13 10.71 -2.78
N SER A 46 -13.28 11.72 -3.06
CA SER A 46 -12.91 12.09 -4.43
C SER A 46 -12.39 10.90 -5.24
N THR A 47 -11.50 10.10 -4.65
CA THR A 47 -10.96 8.89 -5.29
C THR A 47 -12.06 7.87 -5.58
N ALA A 48 -12.93 7.60 -4.60
CA ALA A 48 -14.04 6.66 -4.76
C ALA A 48 -15.02 7.10 -5.86
N PHE A 49 -15.39 8.38 -5.90
CA PHE A 49 -16.31 8.93 -6.90
C PHE A 49 -15.72 8.89 -8.30
N VAL A 50 -14.45 9.25 -8.47
CA VAL A 50 -13.77 9.16 -9.77
C VAL A 50 -13.74 7.71 -10.27
N CYS A 51 -13.45 6.74 -9.40
CA CYS A 51 -13.49 5.31 -9.77
C CYS A 51 -14.90 4.86 -10.18
N LEU A 52 -15.93 5.29 -9.46
CA LEU A 52 -17.32 4.96 -9.79
C LEU A 52 -17.74 5.57 -11.13
N LEU A 53 -17.46 6.86 -11.34
CA LEU A 53 -17.72 7.56 -12.60
C LEU A 53 -16.95 6.94 -13.78
N ALA A 54 -15.74 6.47 -13.54
CA ALA A 54 -14.95 5.77 -14.54
C ALA A 54 -15.57 4.42 -14.91
N ALA A 55 -16.04 3.66 -13.92
CA ALA A 55 -16.77 2.41 -14.15
C ALA A 55 -18.07 2.62 -14.93
N GLN A 56 -18.72 3.77 -14.77
CA GLN A 56 -19.89 4.19 -15.54
C GLN A 56 -19.56 4.77 -16.92
N GLY A 57 -18.27 4.93 -17.27
CA GLY A 57 -17.83 5.51 -18.54
C GLY A 57 -17.98 7.02 -18.65
N LYS A 58 -18.25 7.72 -17.54
CA LYS A 58 -18.43 9.20 -17.51
C LYS A 58 -17.09 9.95 -17.47
N VAL A 59 -16.03 9.32 -16.95
CA VAL A 59 -14.67 9.86 -16.94
C VAL A 59 -13.66 8.78 -17.35
N SER A 60 -12.45 9.16 -17.70
CA SER A 60 -11.37 8.23 -18.04
C SER A 60 -10.17 8.42 -17.14
N VAL A 61 -9.71 7.34 -16.50
CA VAL A 61 -8.44 7.32 -15.75
C VAL A 61 -7.31 7.06 -16.74
N ARG A 62 -6.43 8.03 -16.97
CA ARG A 62 -5.32 7.92 -17.94
C ARG A 62 -3.95 7.68 -17.32
N LEU A 63 -3.72 8.18 -16.10
CA LEU A 63 -2.45 8.08 -15.40
C LEU A 63 -2.69 7.52 -14.00
N VAL A 64 -1.90 6.53 -13.62
CA VAL A 64 -1.80 5.99 -12.26
C VAL A 64 -0.31 5.87 -11.96
N ALA A 65 0.12 6.35 -10.81
CA ALA A 65 1.51 6.33 -10.38
C ALA A 65 1.64 5.53 -9.08
N LEU A 66 2.84 4.99 -8.82
CA LEU A 66 3.18 4.50 -7.50
C LEU A 66 3.21 5.69 -6.53
N SER A 67 2.60 5.53 -5.37
CA SER A 67 2.79 6.50 -4.28
C SER A 67 4.25 6.48 -3.87
N GLU A 68 4.85 7.64 -3.65
CA GLU A 68 6.20 7.69 -3.07
C GLU A 68 6.11 7.11 -1.66
N GLU A 69 6.58 5.87 -1.48
CA GLU A 69 6.80 5.31 -0.16
C GLU A 69 7.90 6.13 0.47
N THR A 70 7.56 6.96 1.47
CA THR A 70 8.56 7.56 2.35
C THR A 70 9.41 6.42 2.89
N PRO A 71 10.72 6.34 2.56
CA PRO A 71 11.55 5.24 3.01
C PRO A 71 11.46 5.14 4.53
N GLY A 72 10.90 4.04 5.03
CA GLY A 72 10.86 3.79 6.47
C GLY A 72 12.28 3.83 7.05
N PRO A 73 12.43 4.16 8.34
CA PRO A 73 13.74 4.15 8.98
C PRO A 73 14.45 2.81 8.72
N PRO A 74 15.76 2.81 8.42
CA PRO A 74 16.47 1.61 8.02
C PRO A 74 16.28 0.53 9.08
N VAL A 75 15.62 -0.56 8.69
CA VAL A 75 15.40 -1.69 9.60
C VAL A 75 16.79 -2.20 10.02
N PRO A 76 17.12 -2.21 11.33
CA PRO A 76 18.41 -2.69 11.78
C PRO A 76 18.57 -4.15 11.35
N ALA A 77 19.68 -4.45 10.67
CA ALA A 77 19.94 -5.78 10.14
C ALA A 77 19.83 -6.83 11.25
N PRO A 78 19.20 -7.99 10.99
CA PRO A 78 19.06 -9.04 12.00
C PRO A 78 20.45 -9.48 12.49
N PRO A 79 20.61 -9.78 13.79
CA PRO A 79 21.90 -10.16 14.35
C PRO A 79 22.42 -11.41 13.63
N ARG A 80 23.53 -11.26 12.90
CA ARG A 80 24.22 -12.39 12.26
C ARG A 80 24.64 -13.37 13.36
N ASN A 81 23.97 -14.53 13.37
CA ASN A 81 24.16 -15.66 14.27
C ASN A 81 25.66 -15.92 14.59
N ARG A 82 26.08 -15.63 15.82
CA ARG A 82 27.41 -15.99 16.37
C ARG A 82 27.59 -17.50 16.59
N SER A 83 26.52 -18.26 16.44
CA SER A 83 26.39 -19.68 16.82
C SER A 83 27.21 -20.68 16.00
N ARG A 84 27.83 -20.28 14.88
CA ARG A 84 28.70 -21.20 14.11
C ARG A 84 30.09 -21.39 14.73
N ARG A 85 30.59 -20.45 15.54
CA ARG A 85 32.00 -20.47 15.99
C ARG A 85 32.25 -21.33 17.23
N GLU A 86 31.23 -21.60 18.05
CA GLU A 86 31.41 -22.40 19.26
C GLU A 86 31.43 -23.91 18.99
N ARG A 87 30.67 -24.40 18.00
CA ARG A 87 30.66 -25.84 17.67
C ARG A 87 32.03 -26.33 17.17
N SER A 88 32.80 -25.50 16.47
CA SER A 88 34.14 -25.89 15.97
C SER A 88 35.18 -26.07 17.07
N LYS A 89 34.98 -25.54 18.28
CA LYS A 89 35.97 -25.70 19.36
C LYS A 89 35.77 -26.98 20.18
N GLN A 90 34.56 -27.54 20.21
CA GLN A 90 34.24 -28.66 21.09
C GLN A 90 34.56 -30.04 20.48
N SER A 91 34.76 -30.12 19.15
CA SER A 91 35.17 -31.36 18.48
C SER A 91 36.67 -31.67 18.53
N ALA A 92 37.49 -30.81 19.15
CA ALA A 92 38.94 -31.00 19.23
C ALA A 92 39.45 -31.74 20.48
N LEU A 93 38.56 -32.23 21.34
CA LEU A 93 38.91 -32.93 22.59
C LEU A 93 38.34 -34.35 22.62
N ILE A 94 38.78 -35.20 21.70
CA ILE A 94 38.72 -36.65 21.91
C ILE A 94 40.13 -37.20 21.66
N PRO A 95 40.88 -37.61 22.69
CA PRO A 95 42.13 -38.34 22.50
C PRO A 95 41.79 -39.79 22.11
N THR A 96 42.12 -40.18 20.88
CA THR A 96 42.12 -41.58 20.45
C THR A 96 43.30 -42.33 21.09
N SER A 97 43.01 -43.15 22.10
CA SER A 97 43.93 -44.17 22.60
C SER A 97 44.24 -45.20 21.49
N GLY A 98 45.53 -45.43 21.22
CA GLY A 98 45.99 -46.37 20.19
C GLY A 98 45.80 -47.85 20.58
N PRO A 99 45.74 -48.78 19.61
CA PRO A 99 45.53 -50.19 19.90
C PRO A 99 46.85 -50.90 20.26
N VAL A 100 46.84 -51.63 21.37
CA VAL A 100 47.85 -52.63 21.76
C VAL A 100 47.66 -53.86 20.86
N GLY A 101 48.67 -54.17 20.05
CA GLY A 101 48.72 -55.38 19.24
C GLY A 101 49.11 -56.60 20.07
N ASN A 102 48.28 -57.64 20.04
CA ASN A 102 48.63 -58.98 20.52
C ASN A 102 49.18 -59.81 19.36
N ARG A 103 50.37 -60.40 19.56
CA ARG A 103 50.81 -61.66 18.96
C ARG A 103 51.39 -62.53 20.06
#